data_AF-A0A9E4EW51-F1
#
_entry.id   AF-A0A9E4EW51-F1
#
_cell.length_a   1.000
_cell.length_b   1.000
_cell.length_c   1.000
_cell.angle_alpha   90.00
_cell.angle_beta   90.00
_cell.angle_gamma   90.00
#
_symmetry.space_group_name_H-M   'P 1'
#
loop_
_entity.id
_entity.type
_entity.pdbx_description
1 polymer ?
#
loop_
_entity_poly.entity_id
_entity_poly.type
_entity_poly.pdbx_seq_one_letter_code
_entity_poly.pdbx_strand_id
1 'polypeptide(L)'
;MDRTALWDLVAFDPLGDSQYLSRVRRGVRPEISEDQILDELIAKAESLEDGKGSKQDLIRLLRSTSASDFFGFDEFGREADGEGLEAPRQPTVAAAFIQDKVEYNDLIINAGLRIDYFDADSWRFKDPAAPVRDSENYTIDLASMEKTPTYTDISPRLGMSFPVSDLTVFHVQYGRFSQMPAMRSMFAGGARLALELGGQNYIRYPTAYDIEPMRTTQYETEFASFDVTGFYRDVKGQVQLRKQQVSASAEEAGAYVYLQNGDFATTKGIEFQFKLRRVNNLRTELNYTLSDARGTGSYTGSAISGVENETNLPTIISPLDFNETHRGSIFL
;
A
#
# COMPACT_ATOMS: atom_id res chain seq x y z
N MET A 1 38.57 13.32 23.96
CA MET A 1 38.43 12.31 22.90
C MET A 1 37.20 11.52 23.26
N ASP A 2 36.08 11.90 22.67
CA ASP A 2 34.74 11.44 23.02
C ASP A 2 33.93 11.41 21.74
N ARG A 3 33.17 10.33 21.54
CA ARG A 3 32.05 10.12 20.59
C ARG A 3 31.83 8.61 20.38
N THR A 4 30.93 8.05 21.16
CA THR A 4 30.16 6.86 20.78
C THR A 4 28.70 7.26 20.88
N ALA A 5 28.05 7.46 19.73
CA ALA A 5 26.62 7.76 19.64
C ALA A 5 25.86 6.43 19.57
N LEU A 6 25.06 6.17 20.61
CA LEU A 6 24.03 5.15 20.64
C LEU A 6 22.79 5.70 19.93
N TRP A 7 22.21 4.92 19.02
CA TRP A 7 20.91 5.18 18.43
C TRP A 7 19.86 4.49 19.31
N ASP A 8 19.06 5.26 20.04
CA ASP A 8 17.90 4.76 20.76
C ASP A 8 16.67 4.73 19.84
N LEU A 9 16.12 3.53 19.65
CA LEU A 9 14.83 3.28 19.02
C LEU A 9 13.76 3.37 20.12
N VAL A 10 12.91 4.40 20.09
CA VAL A 10 11.80 4.55 21.04
C VAL A 10 10.58 3.80 20.50
N ALA A 11 10.25 2.67 21.11
CA ALA A 11 8.94 2.03 21.00
C ALA A 11 8.04 2.54 22.13
N PHE A 12 6.84 2.99 21.77
CA PHE A 12 5.83 3.54 22.66
C PHE A 12 4.93 2.40 23.16
N ASP A 13 4.89 2.17 24.48
CA ASP A 13 3.99 1.21 25.13
C ASP A 13 2.82 1.98 25.79
N PRO A 14 1.60 1.93 25.23
CA PRO A 14 0.43 2.48 25.88
C PRO A 14 -0.38 1.32 26.46
N LEU A 15 -0.17 1.01 27.75
CA LEU A 15 -1.20 0.71 28.76
C LEU A 15 -0.51 0.07 29.99
N GLY A 16 -0.01 0.94 30.87
CA GLY A 16 0.36 0.53 32.22
C GLY A 16 -0.89 0.22 33.03
N ASP A 17 -1.04 -1.05 33.42
CA ASP A 17 -1.78 -1.42 34.62
C ASP A 17 -1.25 -2.74 35.20
N SER A 18 -0.15 -2.63 35.93
CA SER A 18 0.36 -3.66 36.83
C SER A 18 -0.40 -3.54 38.14
N GLN A 19 -1.50 -4.27 38.34
CA GLN A 19 -1.94 -4.80 39.64
C GLN A 19 -3.15 -5.73 39.46
N TYR A 20 -3.00 -7.01 39.10
CA TYR A 20 -4.00 -8.05 39.45
C TYR A 20 -3.50 -9.49 39.16
N LEU A 21 -2.31 -9.87 39.63
CA LEU A 21 -1.95 -11.30 39.66
C LEU A 21 -1.15 -11.62 40.92
N SER A 22 -1.86 -11.91 42.01
CA SER A 22 -1.26 -12.70 43.09
C SER A 22 -2.19 -13.83 43.50
N ARG A 23 -1.60 -15.04 43.51
CA ARG A 23 -2.09 -16.31 44.07
C ARG A 23 -3.02 -17.13 43.18
N VAL A 24 -2.44 -18.01 42.36
CA VAL A 24 -2.51 -19.48 42.52
C VAL A 24 -1.24 -20.09 41.91
N ARG A 25 -0.23 -20.41 42.74
CA ARG A 25 0.84 -21.34 42.37
C ARG A 25 0.41 -22.74 42.81
N ARG A 26 -0.11 -23.54 41.89
CA ARG A 26 -0.06 -25.00 41.97
C ARG A 26 -0.22 -25.60 40.57
N GLY A 27 0.90 -26.07 40.02
CA GLY A 27 0.94 -26.93 38.83
C GLY A 27 0.65 -26.25 37.49
N VAL A 28 1.37 -25.17 37.16
CA VAL A 28 1.36 -24.65 35.78
C VAL A 28 2.41 -25.48 35.00
N ARG A 29 1.94 -26.33 34.07
CA ARG A 29 2.79 -26.86 32.99
C ARG A 29 3.49 -25.66 32.33
N PRO A 30 4.73 -25.77 31.82
CA PRO A 30 5.34 -24.65 31.11
C PRO A 30 4.33 -24.12 30.09
N GLU A 31 4.16 -22.80 30.02
CA GLU A 31 3.36 -22.17 28.96
C GLU A 31 3.88 -22.74 27.65
N ILE A 32 3.07 -23.60 27.02
CA ILE A 32 3.42 -24.17 25.73
C ILE A 32 3.32 -22.99 24.76
N SER A 33 4.43 -22.55 24.17
CA SER A 33 4.36 -21.51 23.14
C SER A 33 3.50 -22.02 21.99
N GLU A 34 2.81 -21.14 21.26
CA GLU A 34 1.96 -21.56 20.13
C GLU A 34 2.76 -22.41 19.12
N ASP A 35 4.04 -22.07 18.91
CA ASP A 35 4.97 -22.84 18.10
C ASP A 35 5.17 -24.28 18.60
N GLN A 36 5.25 -24.48 19.91
CA GLN A 36 5.40 -25.82 20.50
C GLN A 36 4.13 -26.68 20.30
N ILE A 37 2.93 -26.07 20.34
CA ILE A 37 1.67 -26.79 20.09
C ILE A 37 1.63 -27.26 18.64
N LEU A 38 2.00 -26.39 17.70
CA LEU A 38 2.03 -26.70 16.28
C LEU A 38 3.07 -27.78 15.97
N ASP A 39 4.29 -27.64 16.49
CA ASP A 39 5.36 -28.62 16.28
C ASP A 39 4.97 -29.99 16.86
N GLU A 40 4.31 -30.03 18.04
CA GLU A 40 3.77 -31.26 18.60
C GLU A 40 2.66 -31.87 17.73
N LEU A 41 1.76 -31.05 17.16
CA LEU A 41 0.70 -31.53 16.26
C LEU A 41 1.28 -32.10 14.97
N ILE A 42 2.26 -31.43 14.37
CA ILE A 42 2.96 -31.89 13.17
C ILE A 42 3.70 -33.19 13.46
N ALA A 43 4.51 -33.24 14.53
CA ALA A 43 5.24 -34.44 14.93
C ALA A 43 4.30 -35.60 15.25
N LYS A 44 3.13 -35.31 15.85
CA LYS A 44 2.10 -36.32 16.12
C LYS A 44 1.51 -36.87 14.83
N ALA A 45 1.21 -36.02 13.85
CA ALA A 45 0.73 -36.44 12.54
C ALA A 45 1.77 -37.29 11.78
N GLU A 46 3.05 -36.96 11.87
CA GLU A 46 4.15 -37.76 11.29
C GLU A 46 4.31 -39.14 11.95
N SER A 47 3.87 -39.30 13.21
CA SER A 47 4.01 -40.55 13.97
C SER A 47 2.91 -41.59 13.72
N LEU A 48 1.88 -41.26 12.93
CA LEU A 48 0.74 -42.14 12.67
C LEU A 48 1.05 -43.17 11.56
N GLU A 49 0.52 -44.39 11.71
CA GLU A 49 0.62 -45.43 10.67
C GLU A 49 -0.11 -45.00 9.38
N ASP A 50 0.40 -45.45 8.22
CA ASP A 50 -0.22 -45.24 6.91
C ASP A 50 -1.74 -45.52 6.94
N GLY A 51 -2.54 -44.53 6.52
CA GLY A 51 -4.00 -44.59 6.49
C GLY A 51 -4.73 -43.97 7.69
N LYS A 52 -4.04 -43.35 8.66
CA LYS A 52 -4.65 -42.60 9.79
C LYS A 52 -4.40 -41.08 9.77
N GLY A 53 -3.92 -40.55 8.64
CA GLY A 53 -3.60 -39.12 8.45
C GLY A 53 -2.11 -38.86 8.61
N SER A 54 -1.47 -38.33 7.58
CA SER A 54 -0.08 -37.93 7.51
C SER A 54 0.08 -36.43 7.81
N LYS A 55 1.33 -35.96 7.98
CA LYS A 55 1.62 -34.52 7.97
C LYS A 55 1.06 -33.79 6.76
N GLN A 56 1.14 -34.41 5.59
CA GLN A 56 0.64 -33.80 4.36
C GLN A 56 -0.89 -33.65 4.41
N ASP A 57 -1.61 -34.60 5.01
CA ASP A 57 -3.05 -34.49 5.23
C ASP A 57 -3.41 -33.35 6.19
N LEU A 58 -2.61 -33.16 7.25
CA LEU A 58 -2.78 -32.03 8.17
C LEU A 58 -2.51 -30.69 7.48
N ILE A 59 -1.44 -30.59 6.68
CA ILE A 59 -1.12 -29.38 5.91
C ILE A 59 -2.25 -29.06 4.93
N ARG A 60 -2.75 -30.05 4.18
CA ARG A 60 -3.89 -29.88 3.28
C ARG A 60 -5.13 -29.40 4.02
N LEU A 61 -5.43 -29.97 5.17
CA LEU A 61 -6.55 -29.53 6.01
C LEU A 61 -6.40 -28.05 6.41
N LEU A 62 -5.23 -27.64 6.91
CA LEU A 62 -4.96 -26.26 7.31
C LEU A 62 -5.08 -25.31 6.11
N ARG A 63 -4.44 -25.64 4.99
CA ARG A 63 -4.46 -24.83 3.76
C ARG A 63 -5.84 -24.71 3.14
N SER A 64 -6.68 -25.74 3.23
CA SER A 64 -8.04 -25.73 2.67
C SER A 64 -8.92 -24.60 3.22
N THR A 65 -8.57 -24.05 4.38
CA THR A 65 -9.25 -22.93 5.04
C THR A 65 -8.35 -21.71 5.27
N SER A 66 -7.08 -21.77 4.85
CA SER A 66 -6.10 -20.72 5.12
C SER A 66 -6.24 -19.56 4.13
N ALA A 67 -6.16 -18.34 4.66
CA ALA A 67 -6.09 -17.10 3.89
C ALA A 67 -4.96 -16.19 4.40
N SER A 68 -3.94 -16.79 5.03
CA SER A 68 -2.83 -16.09 5.69
C SER A 68 -2.03 -15.24 4.70
N ASP A 69 -1.51 -14.11 5.20
CA ASP A 69 -0.43 -13.37 4.56
C ASP A 69 0.92 -13.85 5.13
N PHE A 70 1.98 -13.70 4.34
CA PHE A 70 3.29 -14.29 4.63
C PHE A 70 4.31 -13.23 5.04
N PHE A 71 3.88 -12.13 5.67
CA PHE A 71 4.83 -11.08 6.07
C PHE A 71 5.60 -11.49 7.31
N GLY A 72 6.91 -11.74 7.18
CA GLY A 72 7.80 -12.13 8.28
C GLY A 72 7.62 -13.57 8.80
N PHE A 73 6.45 -14.18 8.59
CA PHE A 73 6.12 -15.54 9.04
C PHE A 73 5.57 -16.41 7.91
N ASP A 74 5.72 -17.73 8.07
CA ASP A 74 5.20 -18.72 7.13
C ASP A 74 3.71 -19.01 7.39
N GLU A 75 3.14 -19.94 6.63
CA GLU A 75 1.72 -20.31 6.76
C GLU A 75 1.32 -20.85 8.15
N PHE A 76 2.31 -21.24 8.96
CA PHE A 76 2.11 -21.74 10.32
C PHE A 76 2.61 -20.78 11.39
N GLY A 77 2.97 -19.55 11.03
CA GLY A 77 3.38 -18.52 11.98
C GLY A 77 4.84 -18.60 12.40
N ARG A 78 5.71 -19.30 11.66
CA ARG A 78 7.13 -19.44 12.01
C ARG A 78 7.99 -18.42 11.26
N GLU A 79 8.96 -17.84 11.97
CA GLU A 79 10.06 -17.08 11.38
C GLU A 79 11.05 -18.07 10.74
N ALA A 80 10.71 -18.59 9.55
CA ALA A 80 11.52 -19.57 8.84
C ALA A 80 12.18 -18.95 7.61
N ASP A 81 13.47 -19.19 7.39
CA ASP A 81 14.11 -18.87 6.12
C ASP A 81 13.78 -20.00 5.13
N GLY A 82 12.85 -19.72 4.21
CA GLY A 82 12.44 -20.63 3.15
C GLY A 82 12.54 -19.97 1.78
N GLU A 83 12.40 -20.79 0.74
CA GLU A 83 12.24 -20.28 -0.64
C GLU A 83 10.87 -20.67 -1.20
N GLY A 84 10.40 -19.88 -2.16
CA GLY A 84 9.18 -20.15 -2.91
C GLY A 84 7.95 -19.47 -2.33
N LEU A 85 6.80 -20.06 -2.63
CA LEU A 85 5.51 -19.42 -2.43
C LEU A 85 5.07 -19.43 -0.96
N GLU A 86 5.50 -20.43 -0.20
CA GLU A 86 5.10 -20.63 1.20
C GLU A 86 6.14 -20.08 2.20
N ALA A 87 7.21 -19.47 1.69
CA ALA A 87 8.22 -18.83 2.51
C ALA A 87 7.76 -17.45 2.99
N PRO A 88 8.22 -17.00 4.17
CA PRO A 88 8.03 -15.62 4.62
C PRO A 88 8.58 -14.61 3.62
N ARG A 89 7.84 -13.53 3.45
CA ARG A 89 8.11 -12.37 2.60
C ARG A 89 8.94 -11.36 3.38
N GLN A 90 10.04 -10.90 2.79
CA GLN A 90 10.95 -9.91 3.35
C GLN A 90 11.09 -8.71 2.41
N PRO A 91 10.06 -7.85 2.31
CA PRO A 91 10.11 -6.68 1.44
C PRO A 91 11.21 -5.72 1.88
N THR A 92 11.94 -5.17 0.90
CA THR A 92 13.00 -4.19 1.12
C THR A 92 12.60 -2.85 0.53
N VAL A 93 12.57 -1.81 1.37
CA VAL A 93 12.37 -0.43 0.94
C VAL A 93 13.57 0.40 1.36
N ALA A 94 14.19 1.07 0.39
CA ALA A 94 15.33 1.94 0.63
C ALA A 94 15.13 3.29 -0.08
N ALA A 95 15.72 4.35 0.46
CA ALA A 95 15.66 5.65 -0.18
C ALA A 95 16.93 6.46 0.09
N ALA A 96 17.33 7.25 -0.91
CA ALA A 96 18.38 8.25 -0.80
C ALA A 96 17.82 9.60 -1.23
N PHE A 97 18.21 10.68 -0.56
CA PHE A 97 17.80 12.03 -0.93
C PHE A 97 18.98 12.99 -0.88
N ILE A 98 18.98 13.95 -1.78
CA ILE A 98 19.84 15.11 -1.77
C ILE A 98 19.00 16.35 -2.05
N GLN A 99 19.29 17.43 -1.34
CA GLN A 99 18.63 18.71 -1.53
C GLN A 99 19.65 19.82 -1.35
N ASP A 100 19.55 20.83 -2.20
CA ASP A 100 20.35 22.03 -2.14
C ASP A 100 19.47 23.27 -2.26
N LYS A 101 19.96 24.37 -1.71
CA LYS A 101 19.33 25.68 -1.74
C LYS A 101 20.33 26.70 -2.28
N VAL A 102 19.97 27.31 -3.40
CA VAL A 102 20.76 28.35 -4.04
C VAL A 102 20.04 29.69 -3.90
N GLU A 103 20.74 30.67 -3.33
CA GLU A 103 20.27 32.05 -3.22
C GLU A 103 21.11 32.92 -4.15
N TYR A 104 20.46 33.67 -5.04
CA TYR A 104 21.10 34.60 -5.95
C TYR A 104 20.29 35.89 -6.05
N ASN A 105 20.83 36.98 -5.53
CA ASN A 105 20.09 38.22 -5.29
C ASN A 105 18.81 37.91 -4.50
N ASP A 106 17.66 38.30 -5.04
CA ASP A 106 16.35 38.07 -4.42
C ASP A 106 15.70 36.72 -4.85
N LEU A 107 16.35 35.95 -5.71
CA LEU A 107 15.87 34.65 -6.16
C LEU A 107 16.38 33.54 -5.23
N ILE A 108 15.45 32.73 -4.74
CA ILE A 108 15.73 31.52 -3.96
C ILE A 108 15.26 30.32 -4.77
N ILE A 109 16.15 29.37 -5.01
CA ILE A 109 15.85 28.09 -5.66
C ILE A 109 16.14 26.97 -4.67
N ASN A 110 15.17 26.08 -4.48
CA ASN A 110 15.32 24.83 -3.76
C ASN A 110 15.25 23.70 -4.77
N ALA A 111 16.31 22.91 -4.90
CA ALA A 111 16.33 21.76 -5.79
C ALA A 111 16.62 20.51 -4.97
N GLY A 112 15.77 19.49 -5.11
CA GLY A 112 15.90 18.22 -4.44
C GLY A 112 15.71 17.06 -5.40
N LEU A 113 16.42 15.98 -5.13
CA LEU A 113 16.26 14.71 -5.82
C LEU A 113 16.17 13.60 -4.77
N ARG A 114 15.13 12.81 -4.86
CA ARG A 114 14.98 11.58 -4.06
C ARG A 114 14.93 10.38 -5.00
N ILE A 115 15.64 9.32 -4.63
CA ILE A 115 15.60 8.03 -5.29
C ILE A 115 15.02 7.05 -4.28
N ASP A 116 13.96 6.36 -4.66
CA ASP A 116 13.30 5.33 -3.88
C ASP A 116 13.51 3.97 -4.56
N TYR A 117 13.82 2.95 -3.78
CA TYR A 117 13.95 1.54 -4.19
C TYR A 117 12.92 0.72 -3.44
N PHE A 118 12.12 -0.05 -4.18
CA PHE A 118 11.06 -0.91 -3.66
C PHE A 118 11.24 -2.33 -4.18
N ASP A 119 11.44 -3.26 -3.27
CA ASP A 119 11.36 -4.69 -3.50
C ASP A 119 10.26 -5.24 -2.60
N ALA A 120 9.18 -5.74 -3.20
CA ALA A 120 8.08 -6.33 -2.44
C ALA A 120 8.35 -7.79 -2.07
N ASP A 121 9.42 -8.43 -2.57
CA ASP A 121 9.66 -9.86 -2.41
C ASP A 121 8.40 -10.71 -2.70
N SER A 122 7.70 -10.38 -3.78
CA SER A 122 6.41 -10.99 -4.15
C SER A 122 6.54 -11.85 -5.41
N TRP A 123 5.45 -12.54 -5.77
CA TRP A 123 5.35 -13.38 -6.95
C TRP A 123 4.26 -12.89 -7.90
N ARG A 124 4.49 -13.08 -9.20
CA ARG A 124 3.50 -12.88 -10.26
C ARG A 124 3.42 -14.11 -11.15
N PHE A 125 2.29 -14.31 -11.80
CA PHE A 125 2.17 -15.34 -12.84
C PHE A 125 2.98 -14.95 -14.08
N LYS A 126 3.67 -15.93 -14.67
CA LYS A 126 4.36 -15.74 -15.96
C LYS A 126 3.36 -15.48 -17.09
N ASP A 127 2.25 -16.23 -17.07
CA ASP A 127 1.08 -15.99 -17.90
C ASP A 127 -0.17 -15.94 -16.99
N PRO A 128 -0.73 -14.74 -16.73
CA PRO A 128 -1.96 -14.61 -15.95
C PRO A 128 -3.15 -15.39 -16.52
N ALA A 129 -3.16 -15.68 -17.83
CA ALA A 129 -4.22 -16.47 -18.46
C ALA A 129 -3.97 -17.99 -18.41
N ALA A 130 -2.80 -18.45 -17.96
CA ALA A 130 -2.49 -19.88 -17.85
C ALA A 130 -1.82 -20.23 -16.51
N PRO A 131 -2.47 -19.94 -15.36
CA PRO A 131 -1.96 -20.37 -14.07
C PRO A 131 -2.10 -21.89 -13.90
N VAL A 132 -1.19 -22.47 -13.11
CA VAL A 132 -1.20 -23.89 -12.75
C VAL A 132 -1.50 -24.01 -11.26
N ARG A 133 -2.75 -24.34 -10.93
CA ARG A 133 -3.21 -24.55 -9.55
C ARG A 133 -3.08 -26.02 -9.20
N ASP A 134 -2.58 -26.31 -8.00
CA ASP A 134 -2.60 -27.65 -7.41
C ASP A 134 -3.74 -27.72 -6.40
N SER A 135 -4.87 -28.28 -6.84
CA SER A 135 -6.05 -28.41 -5.99
C SER A 135 -5.90 -29.46 -4.89
N GLU A 136 -4.99 -30.42 -5.05
CA GLU A 136 -4.73 -31.45 -4.07
C GLU A 136 -3.95 -30.88 -2.88
N ASN A 137 -2.87 -30.13 -3.14
CA ASN A 137 -2.01 -29.56 -2.10
C ASN A 137 -2.40 -28.12 -1.69
N TYR A 138 -3.47 -27.59 -2.26
CA TYR A 138 -3.97 -26.23 -2.02
C TYR A 138 -2.84 -25.19 -2.19
N THR A 139 -2.17 -25.20 -3.32
CA THR A 139 -1.10 -24.26 -3.64
C THR A 139 -1.05 -23.98 -5.15
N ILE A 140 -0.08 -23.19 -5.59
CA ILE A 140 0.20 -22.89 -6.99
C ILE A 140 1.53 -23.52 -7.37
N ASP A 141 1.62 -24.11 -8.56
CA ASP A 141 2.90 -24.57 -9.09
C ASP A 141 3.81 -23.37 -9.34
N LEU A 142 4.92 -23.33 -8.59
CA LEU A 142 5.93 -22.27 -8.66
C LEU A 142 6.52 -22.14 -10.07
N ALA A 143 6.50 -23.20 -10.88
CA ALA A 143 6.95 -23.16 -12.28
C ALA A 143 6.10 -22.19 -13.13
N SER A 144 4.83 -21.97 -12.78
CA SER A 144 3.93 -21.01 -13.43
C SER A 144 4.13 -19.56 -12.95
N MET A 145 4.95 -19.36 -11.92
CA MET A 145 5.20 -18.07 -11.29
C MET A 145 6.66 -17.62 -11.45
N GLU A 146 6.87 -16.33 -11.24
CA GLU A 146 8.19 -15.71 -11.14
C GLU A 146 8.17 -14.57 -10.12
N LYS A 147 9.34 -14.17 -9.63
CA LYS A 147 9.45 -13.04 -8.70
C LYS A 147 9.03 -11.73 -9.38
N THR A 148 8.31 -10.90 -8.65
CA THR A 148 7.96 -9.56 -9.08
C THR A 148 9.22 -8.70 -9.26
N PRO A 149 9.29 -7.83 -10.29
CA PRO A 149 10.39 -6.89 -10.44
C PRO A 149 10.54 -5.95 -9.25
N THR A 150 11.77 -5.48 -9.06
CA THR A 150 12.08 -4.39 -8.13
C THR A 150 11.88 -3.06 -8.83
N TYR A 151 11.31 -2.08 -8.13
CA TYR A 151 11.04 -0.76 -8.69
C TYR A 151 12.02 0.28 -8.14
N THR A 152 12.54 1.12 -9.03
CA THR A 152 13.33 2.30 -8.65
C THR A 152 12.65 3.54 -9.23
N ASP A 153 12.30 4.49 -8.37
CA ASP A 153 11.63 5.72 -8.76
C ASP A 153 12.48 6.95 -8.41
N ILE A 154 12.47 7.91 -9.32
CA ILE A 154 13.18 9.19 -9.18
C ILE A 154 12.14 10.29 -8.98
N SER A 155 12.28 11.01 -7.88
CA SER A 155 11.34 11.99 -7.35
C SER A 155 12.03 13.36 -7.26
N PRO A 156 12.14 14.12 -8.37
CA PRO A 156 12.65 15.50 -8.35
C PRO A 156 11.67 16.44 -7.65
N ARG A 157 12.23 17.46 -7.00
CA ARG A 157 11.50 18.54 -6.34
C ARG A 157 12.20 19.85 -6.67
N LEU A 158 11.45 20.82 -7.16
CA LEU A 158 11.94 22.14 -7.52
C LEU A 158 11.02 23.18 -6.92
N GLY A 159 11.56 24.03 -6.06
CA GLY A 159 10.90 25.22 -5.54
C GLY A 159 11.65 26.46 -5.99
N MET A 160 10.92 27.50 -6.35
CA MET A 160 11.48 28.80 -6.69
C MET A 160 10.66 29.88 -5.99
N SER A 161 11.32 30.86 -5.41
CA SER A 161 10.66 32.03 -4.87
C SER A 161 11.45 33.30 -5.14
N PHE A 162 10.73 34.37 -5.48
CA PHE A 162 11.33 35.69 -5.68
C PHE A 162 10.34 36.78 -5.27
N PRO A 163 10.80 37.89 -4.68
CA PRO A 163 9.97 39.05 -4.46
C PRO A 163 9.68 39.73 -5.80
N VAL A 164 8.42 40.10 -5.99
CA VAL A 164 7.95 40.95 -7.10
C VAL A 164 7.88 42.41 -6.65
N SER A 165 7.69 42.64 -5.36
CA SER A 165 7.69 43.96 -4.70
C SER A 165 8.11 43.82 -3.23
N ASP A 166 8.25 44.94 -2.52
CA ASP A 166 8.57 44.98 -1.07
C ASP A 166 7.54 44.25 -0.20
N LEU A 167 6.33 43.99 -0.73
CA LEU A 167 5.22 43.37 -0.02
C LEU A 167 4.73 42.08 -0.70
N THR A 168 5.33 41.69 -1.83
CA THR A 168 4.86 40.58 -2.67
C THR A 168 5.98 39.61 -2.94
N VAL A 169 5.82 38.37 -2.47
CA VAL A 169 6.66 37.23 -2.85
C VAL A 169 5.84 36.26 -3.68
N PHE A 170 6.45 35.78 -4.75
CA PHE A 170 5.90 34.74 -5.59
C PHE A 170 6.61 33.42 -5.29
N HIS A 171 5.85 32.34 -5.13
CA HIS A 171 6.38 31.00 -4.96
C HIS A 171 5.87 30.09 -6.08
N VAL A 172 6.76 29.27 -6.63
CA VAL A 172 6.43 28.22 -7.59
C VAL A 172 7.07 26.93 -7.09
N GLN A 173 6.30 25.86 -7.10
CA GLN A 173 6.76 24.54 -6.68
C GLN A 173 6.34 23.49 -7.70
N TYR A 174 7.24 22.55 -7.94
CA TYR A 174 7.05 21.35 -8.72
C TYR A 174 7.59 20.16 -7.93
N GLY A 175 6.86 19.06 -7.93
CA GLY A 175 7.34 17.83 -7.33
C GLY A 175 6.77 16.60 -8.02
N ARG A 176 7.62 15.59 -8.21
CA ARG A 176 7.18 14.22 -8.47
C ARG A 176 7.46 13.37 -7.25
N PHE A 177 6.50 12.53 -6.89
CA PHE A 177 6.53 11.66 -5.73
C PHE A 177 6.15 10.25 -6.14
N SER A 178 6.72 9.25 -5.47
CA SER A 178 6.34 7.85 -5.60
C SER A 178 5.92 7.29 -4.25
N GLN A 179 4.96 6.38 -4.25
CA GLN A 179 4.49 5.70 -3.04
C GLN A 179 4.06 4.27 -3.38
N MET A 180 4.61 3.29 -2.69
CA MET A 180 4.16 1.90 -2.83
C MET A 180 2.73 1.75 -2.28
N PRO A 181 1.82 1.08 -2.99
CA PRO A 181 0.52 0.71 -2.44
C PRO A 181 0.65 -0.22 -1.24
N ALA A 182 -0.45 -0.39 -0.49
CA ALA A 182 -0.46 -1.23 0.70
C ALA A 182 0.05 -2.66 0.38
N MET A 183 1.18 -3.04 0.98
CA MET A 183 1.89 -4.27 0.60
C MET A 183 1.19 -5.55 1.08
N ARG A 184 0.23 -5.46 2.03
CA ARG A 184 -0.51 -6.61 2.54
C ARG A 184 -1.13 -7.47 1.42
N SER A 185 -1.66 -6.82 0.38
CA SER A 185 -2.26 -7.54 -0.76
C SER A 185 -1.22 -8.22 -1.66
N MET A 186 0.08 -7.95 -1.51
CA MET A 186 1.18 -8.52 -2.30
C MET A 186 1.82 -9.74 -1.61
N PHE A 187 1.46 -10.03 -0.36
CA PHE A 187 2.09 -11.09 0.45
C PHE A 187 1.22 -12.35 0.56
N ALA A 188 0.38 -12.60 -0.43
CA ALA A 188 -0.36 -13.85 -0.52
C ALA A 188 0.61 -15.03 -0.71
N GLY A 189 0.42 -16.11 0.05
CA GLY A 189 1.06 -17.40 -0.20
C GLY A 189 0.13 -18.37 -0.92
N GLY A 190 0.58 -19.61 -1.09
CA GLY A 190 0.00 -20.52 -2.08
C GLY A 190 -1.43 -20.94 -1.77
N ALA A 191 -1.74 -21.20 -0.50
CA ALA A 191 -3.10 -21.53 -0.07
C ALA A 191 -4.13 -20.46 -0.43
N ARG A 192 -3.77 -19.19 -0.19
CA ARG A 192 -4.61 -18.05 -0.53
C ARG A 192 -4.80 -17.92 -2.04
N LEU A 193 -3.70 -18.03 -2.80
CA LEU A 193 -3.76 -17.98 -4.26
C LEU A 193 -4.60 -19.12 -4.83
N ALA A 194 -4.41 -20.35 -4.36
CA ALA A 194 -5.20 -21.50 -4.77
C ALA A 194 -6.68 -21.33 -4.46
N LEU A 195 -7.05 -20.67 -3.36
CA LEU A 195 -8.44 -20.34 -3.06
C LEU A 195 -9.02 -19.32 -4.05
N GLU A 196 -8.28 -18.24 -4.33
CA GLU A 196 -8.69 -17.19 -5.27
C GLU A 196 -8.82 -17.73 -6.71
N LEU A 197 -7.96 -18.66 -7.12
CA LEU A 197 -7.98 -19.31 -8.43
C LEU A 197 -8.97 -20.49 -8.51
N GLY A 198 -9.58 -20.91 -7.41
CA GLY A 198 -10.54 -22.02 -7.39
C GLY A 198 -11.90 -21.74 -8.05
N GLY A 199 -12.09 -20.54 -8.61
CA GLY A 199 -13.36 -20.11 -9.22
C GLY A 199 -14.46 -19.81 -8.20
N GLN A 200 -14.08 -19.46 -6.97
CA GLN A 200 -15.02 -19.14 -5.88
C GLN A 200 -15.68 -17.76 -6.04
N ASN A 201 -16.73 -17.52 -5.25
CA ASN A 201 -17.45 -16.25 -5.18
C ASN A 201 -16.58 -15.10 -4.66
N TYR A 202 -17.04 -13.86 -4.91
CA TYR A 202 -16.54 -12.58 -4.41
C TYR A 202 -15.43 -12.62 -3.33
N ILE A 203 -14.21 -12.22 -3.73
CA ILE A 203 -13.07 -12.05 -2.82
C ILE A 203 -12.97 -10.58 -2.43
N ARG A 204 -13.18 -10.28 -1.13
CA ARG A 204 -13.21 -8.90 -0.62
C ARG A 204 -11.88 -8.16 -0.74
N TYR A 205 -10.75 -8.88 -0.62
CA TYR A 205 -9.41 -8.31 -0.61
C TYR A 205 -8.48 -9.13 -1.50
N PRO A 206 -8.68 -9.14 -2.82
CA PRO A 206 -7.95 -10.04 -3.70
C PRO A 206 -6.46 -9.72 -3.72
N THR A 207 -5.66 -10.70 -4.13
CA THR A 207 -4.22 -10.54 -4.23
C THR A 207 -3.86 -9.51 -5.29
N ALA A 208 -2.81 -8.75 -5.01
CA ALA A 208 -2.18 -7.83 -5.94
C ALA A 208 -0.94 -8.49 -6.51
N TYR A 209 -0.92 -8.66 -7.83
CA TYR A 209 0.26 -9.15 -8.54
C TYR A 209 0.95 -7.97 -9.20
N ASP A 210 2.27 -7.89 -9.06
CA ASP A 210 3.09 -6.96 -9.83
C ASP A 210 2.64 -5.48 -9.74
N ILE A 211 2.42 -5.01 -8.51
CA ILE A 211 1.99 -3.64 -8.28
C ILE A 211 3.18 -2.69 -8.29
N GLU A 212 3.10 -1.69 -9.14
CA GLU A 212 4.06 -0.59 -9.18
C GLU A 212 3.75 0.50 -8.13
N PRO A 213 4.75 1.29 -7.72
CA PRO A 213 4.54 2.51 -6.97
C PRO A 213 3.59 3.49 -7.68
N MET A 214 2.62 4.03 -6.95
CA MET A 214 1.78 5.14 -7.38
C MET A 214 2.64 6.39 -7.54
N ARG A 215 2.44 7.12 -8.64
CA ARG A 215 3.23 8.32 -8.97
C ARG A 215 2.36 9.55 -8.93
N THR A 216 2.79 10.55 -8.18
CA THR A 216 2.09 11.82 -8.05
C THR A 216 2.95 12.95 -8.60
N THR A 217 2.42 13.71 -9.54
CA THR A 217 3.05 14.95 -10.04
C THR A 217 2.24 16.15 -9.56
N GLN A 218 2.91 17.13 -8.97
CA GLN A 218 2.28 18.32 -8.39
C GLN A 218 2.94 19.58 -8.91
N TYR A 219 2.11 20.60 -9.12
CA TYR A 219 2.52 21.97 -9.38
C TYR A 219 1.73 22.88 -8.43
N GLU A 220 2.41 23.86 -7.85
CA GLU A 220 1.80 24.87 -7.00
C GLU A 220 2.41 26.23 -7.31
N THR A 221 1.56 27.25 -7.31
CA THR A 221 1.95 28.64 -7.54
C THR A 221 1.23 29.52 -6.53
N GLU A 222 1.96 30.31 -5.76
CA GLU A 222 1.42 31.16 -4.71
C GLU A 222 1.79 32.64 -4.90
N PHE A 223 0.81 33.51 -4.71
CA PHE A 223 0.96 34.96 -4.68
C PHE A 223 0.71 35.47 -3.24
N ALA A 224 1.77 35.65 -2.46
CA ALA A 224 1.69 35.87 -1.01
C ALA A 224 0.95 37.15 -0.59
N SER A 225 0.93 38.22 -1.40
CA SER A 225 0.25 39.47 -1.01
C SER A 225 -1.27 39.35 -0.90
N PHE A 226 -1.87 38.39 -1.60
CA PHE A 226 -3.30 38.15 -1.59
C PHE A 226 -3.64 36.74 -1.05
N ASP A 227 -2.63 36.02 -0.54
CA ASP A 227 -2.70 34.62 -0.11
C ASP A 227 -3.53 33.77 -1.11
N VAL A 228 -3.14 33.82 -2.39
CA VAL A 228 -3.78 33.06 -3.47
C VAL A 228 -2.85 31.96 -3.94
N THR A 229 -3.34 30.72 -3.92
CA THR A 229 -2.59 29.54 -4.34
C THR A 229 -3.32 28.82 -5.47
N GLY A 230 -2.67 28.67 -6.61
CA GLY A 230 -3.10 27.77 -7.68
C GLY A 230 -2.40 26.43 -7.56
N PHE A 231 -3.13 25.33 -7.63
CA PHE A 231 -2.56 24.00 -7.50
C PHE A 231 -3.07 23.03 -8.58
N TYR A 232 -2.20 22.10 -8.94
CA TYR A 232 -2.50 20.96 -9.80
C TYR A 232 -1.81 19.73 -9.25
N ARG A 233 -2.55 18.63 -9.13
CA ARG A 233 -2.07 17.33 -8.67
C ARG A 233 -2.59 16.25 -9.60
N ASP A 234 -1.69 15.44 -10.12
CA ASP A 234 -2.01 14.27 -10.95
C ASP A 234 -1.42 13.02 -10.31
N VAL A 235 -2.26 12.03 -10.05
CA VAL A 235 -1.91 10.75 -9.43
C VAL A 235 -2.16 9.65 -10.45
N LYS A 236 -1.13 8.89 -10.80
CA LYS A 236 -1.19 7.79 -11.76
C LYS A 236 -0.84 6.46 -11.11
N GLY A 237 -1.38 5.39 -11.70
CA GLY A 237 -1.15 4.02 -11.26
C GLY A 237 -1.88 3.71 -9.96
N GLN A 238 -3.02 4.35 -9.70
CA GLN A 238 -3.88 3.96 -8.59
C GLN A 238 -4.34 2.51 -8.78
N VAL A 239 -4.40 1.79 -7.66
CA VAL A 239 -4.76 0.38 -7.65
C VAL A 239 -6.27 0.23 -7.87
N GLN A 240 -6.62 -0.69 -8.76
CA GLN A 240 -8.00 -1.01 -9.15
C GLN A 240 -8.20 -2.52 -9.25
N LEU A 241 -9.45 -2.95 -9.21
CA LEU A 241 -9.83 -4.35 -9.43
C LEU A 241 -9.93 -4.69 -10.92
N ARG A 242 -9.50 -5.90 -11.27
CA ARG A 242 -9.73 -6.54 -12.56
C ARG A 242 -10.05 -8.01 -12.40
N LYS A 243 -10.69 -8.57 -13.43
CA LYS A 243 -10.92 -10.00 -13.55
C LYS A 243 -10.02 -10.55 -14.64
N GLN A 244 -9.23 -11.56 -14.31
CA GLN A 244 -8.41 -12.31 -15.26
C GLN A 244 -9.21 -13.51 -15.74
N GLN A 245 -9.45 -13.59 -17.04
CA GLN A 245 -9.99 -14.78 -17.66
C GLN A 245 -8.86 -15.78 -17.92
N VAL A 246 -9.15 -17.06 -17.75
CA VAL A 246 -8.19 -18.15 -18.00
C VAL A 246 -8.37 -18.73 -19.40
N SER A 247 -7.26 -19.18 -19.97
CA SER A 247 -7.19 -19.85 -21.26
C SER A 247 -7.37 -21.37 -21.10
N ALA A 248 -7.44 -22.08 -22.22
CA ALA A 248 -7.48 -23.55 -22.21
C ALA A 248 -6.18 -24.21 -21.68
N SER A 249 -5.12 -23.44 -21.51
CA SER A 249 -3.83 -23.89 -20.98
C SER A 249 -3.73 -23.76 -19.45
N ALA A 250 -4.73 -23.17 -18.79
CA ALA A 250 -4.78 -23.14 -17.33
C ALA A 250 -5.09 -24.53 -16.77
N GLU A 251 -4.45 -24.88 -15.65
CA GLU A 251 -4.62 -26.18 -15.00
C GLU A 251 -5.30 -25.99 -13.64
N GLU A 252 -6.43 -26.67 -13.44
CA GLU A 252 -7.26 -26.67 -12.21
C GLU A 252 -7.65 -25.29 -11.66
N ALA A 253 -7.58 -24.26 -12.51
CA ALA A 253 -7.82 -22.85 -12.16
C ALA A 253 -9.02 -22.27 -12.94
N GLY A 254 -9.78 -21.41 -12.27
CA GLY A 254 -10.84 -20.59 -12.85
C GLY A 254 -10.42 -19.14 -12.98
N ALA A 255 -11.29 -18.34 -13.61
CA ALA A 255 -11.13 -16.90 -13.66
C ALA A 255 -11.10 -16.30 -12.24
N TYR A 256 -10.24 -15.31 -12.03
CA TYR A 256 -9.97 -14.76 -10.70
C TYR A 256 -9.95 -13.23 -10.72
N VAL A 257 -10.31 -12.62 -9.59
CA VAL A 257 -10.23 -11.17 -9.40
C VAL A 257 -8.90 -10.84 -8.73
N TYR A 258 -8.26 -9.77 -9.19
CA TYR A 258 -6.96 -9.32 -8.68
C TYR A 258 -6.87 -7.80 -8.67
N LEU A 259 -5.88 -7.30 -7.94
CA LEU A 259 -5.53 -5.89 -7.93
C LEU A 259 -4.41 -5.61 -8.94
N GLN A 260 -4.54 -4.51 -9.68
CA GLN A 260 -3.50 -4.00 -10.57
C GLN A 260 -3.46 -2.47 -10.55
N ASN A 261 -2.36 -1.86 -10.99
CA ASN A 261 -2.33 -0.42 -11.26
C ASN A 261 -3.13 -0.10 -12.53
N GLY A 262 -3.78 1.06 -12.56
CA GLY A 262 -4.21 1.65 -13.82
C GLY A 262 -5.29 2.71 -13.71
N ASP A 263 -5.79 2.99 -12.52
CA ASP A 263 -6.60 4.18 -12.29
C ASP A 263 -5.71 5.43 -12.19
N PHE A 264 -6.31 6.59 -12.45
CA PHE A 264 -5.68 7.87 -12.25
C PHE A 264 -6.68 8.89 -11.70
N ALA A 265 -6.15 9.93 -11.06
CA ALA A 265 -6.92 11.05 -10.55
C ALA A 265 -6.14 12.34 -10.76
N THR A 266 -6.80 13.34 -11.34
CA THR A 266 -6.30 14.69 -11.46
C THR A 266 -7.17 15.61 -10.62
N THR A 267 -6.55 16.43 -9.77
CA THR A 267 -7.20 17.49 -8.99
C THR A 267 -6.52 18.82 -9.30
N LYS A 268 -7.32 19.84 -9.58
CA LYS A 268 -6.82 21.20 -9.81
C LYS A 268 -7.73 22.20 -9.12
N GLY A 269 -7.18 23.33 -8.73
CA GLY A 269 -7.98 24.33 -8.05
C GLY A 269 -7.22 25.60 -7.74
N ILE A 270 -7.94 26.52 -7.11
CA ILE A 270 -7.44 27.78 -6.60
C ILE A 270 -7.92 27.92 -5.16
N GLU A 271 -7.02 28.29 -4.28
CA GLU A 271 -7.27 28.64 -2.89
C GLU A 271 -7.10 30.14 -2.71
N PHE A 272 -8.00 30.71 -1.92
CA PHE A 272 -8.02 32.10 -1.54
C PHE A 272 -8.12 32.20 -0.02
N GLN A 273 -7.18 32.91 0.58
CA GLN A 273 -7.24 33.27 1.99
C GLN A 273 -7.30 34.79 2.14
N PHE A 274 -8.18 35.25 3.02
CA PHE A 274 -8.30 36.65 3.37
C PHE A 274 -8.28 36.81 4.88
N LYS A 275 -7.31 37.58 5.38
CA LYS A 275 -7.14 37.86 6.80
C LYS A 275 -7.24 39.35 7.06
N LEU A 276 -8.32 39.75 7.72
CA LEU A 276 -8.48 41.10 8.25
C LEU A 276 -8.00 41.14 9.70
N ARG A 277 -6.90 41.86 9.95
CA ARG A 277 -6.48 42.22 11.32
C ARG A 277 -7.58 43.04 11.98
N ARG A 278 -7.73 42.95 13.31
CA ARG A 278 -8.83 43.62 14.03
C ARG A 278 -8.87 45.12 13.71
N VAL A 279 -9.95 45.54 13.06
CA VAL A 279 -10.30 46.96 12.84
C VAL A 279 -11.55 47.24 13.66
N ASN A 280 -11.42 48.12 14.65
CA ASN A 280 -12.45 48.32 15.69
C ASN A 280 -12.80 46.98 16.37
N ASN A 281 -14.07 46.57 16.25
CA ASN A 281 -14.56 45.33 16.85
C ASN A 281 -14.56 44.15 15.88
N LEU A 282 -14.23 44.35 14.59
CA LEU A 282 -14.27 43.32 13.56
C LEU A 282 -12.88 42.74 13.31
N ARG A 283 -12.75 41.42 13.48
CA ARG A 283 -11.64 40.60 12.98
C ARG A 283 -12.27 39.57 12.04
N THR A 284 -11.63 39.25 10.92
CA THR A 284 -12.20 38.27 10.01
C THR A 284 -11.13 37.44 9.35
N GLU A 285 -11.39 36.15 9.21
CA GLU A 285 -10.59 35.24 8.41
C GLU A 285 -11.52 34.42 7.52
N LEU A 286 -11.30 34.50 6.21
CA LEU A 286 -12.03 33.75 5.20
C LEU A 286 -11.04 32.84 4.49
N ASN A 287 -11.39 31.56 4.38
CA ASN A 287 -10.66 30.59 3.57
C ASN A 287 -11.65 30.00 2.55
N TYR A 288 -11.25 29.92 1.29
CA TYR A 288 -12.09 29.39 0.23
C TYR A 288 -11.27 28.68 -0.84
N THR A 289 -11.71 27.48 -1.22
CA THR A 289 -11.11 26.66 -2.26
C THR A 289 -12.16 26.38 -3.33
N LEU A 290 -11.80 26.68 -4.58
CA LEU A 290 -12.52 26.25 -5.78
C LEU A 290 -11.71 25.14 -6.43
N SER A 291 -12.25 23.93 -6.56
CA SER A 291 -11.50 22.78 -7.11
C SER A 291 -12.32 21.90 -8.06
N ASP A 292 -11.64 21.05 -8.82
CA ASP A 292 -12.22 20.01 -9.68
C ASP A 292 -11.31 18.78 -9.61
N ALA A 293 -11.84 17.68 -9.09
CA ALA A 293 -11.20 16.38 -8.95
C ALA A 293 -11.90 15.34 -9.84
N ARG A 294 -11.16 14.81 -10.81
CA ARG A 294 -11.68 13.85 -11.78
C ARG A 294 -10.72 12.69 -12.02
N GLY A 295 -11.25 11.52 -12.36
CA GLY A 295 -10.46 10.33 -12.60
C GLY A 295 -11.32 9.17 -13.08
N THR A 296 -10.77 7.96 -13.03
CA THR A 296 -11.44 6.71 -13.43
C THR A 296 -11.95 5.89 -12.25
N GLY A 297 -11.45 6.14 -11.04
CA GLY A 297 -11.89 5.49 -9.80
C GLY A 297 -11.70 6.39 -8.58
N SER A 298 -12.69 6.44 -7.70
CA SER A 298 -12.65 7.20 -6.43
C SER A 298 -11.87 6.46 -5.34
N TYR A 299 -11.84 5.13 -5.41
CA TYR A 299 -11.12 4.22 -4.53
C TYR A 299 -10.93 2.86 -5.22
N THR A 300 -10.10 1.98 -4.66
CA THR A 300 -9.73 0.69 -5.28
C THR A 300 -10.93 -0.22 -5.65
N GLY A 301 -12.03 -0.13 -4.90
CA GLY A 301 -13.24 -0.91 -5.13
C GLY A 301 -14.28 -0.24 -6.03
N SER A 302 -14.01 0.93 -6.63
CA SER A 302 -15.01 1.69 -7.40
C SER A 302 -15.66 0.88 -8.53
N ALA A 303 -14.95 -0.08 -9.11
CA ALA A 303 -15.43 -0.88 -10.23
C ALA A 303 -15.89 -2.31 -9.86
N ILE A 304 -16.04 -2.61 -8.56
CA ILE A 304 -16.25 -3.98 -8.06
C ILE A 304 -17.45 -4.69 -8.69
N SER A 305 -18.59 -3.98 -8.79
CA SER A 305 -19.80 -4.53 -9.42
C SER A 305 -19.58 -4.83 -10.92
N GLY A 306 -18.83 -3.98 -11.62
CA GLY A 306 -18.54 -4.21 -13.04
C GLY A 306 -17.56 -5.35 -13.28
N VAL A 307 -16.57 -5.50 -12.39
CA VAL A 307 -15.62 -6.62 -12.41
C VAL A 307 -16.32 -7.96 -12.16
N GLU A 308 -17.18 -8.02 -11.14
CA GLU A 308 -17.89 -9.25 -10.76
C GLU A 308 -18.95 -9.65 -11.80
N ASN A 309 -19.71 -8.69 -12.34
CA ASN A 309 -20.77 -8.94 -13.33
C ASN A 309 -20.28 -8.90 -14.79
N GLU A 310 -18.98 -8.74 -15.02
CA GLU A 310 -18.36 -8.64 -16.35
C GLU A 310 -19.00 -7.58 -17.25
N THR A 311 -19.33 -6.43 -16.66
CA THR A 311 -19.84 -5.28 -17.41
C THR A 311 -18.71 -4.34 -17.83
N ASN A 312 -19.03 -3.38 -18.70
CA ASN A 312 -18.06 -2.38 -19.11
C ASN A 312 -17.59 -1.57 -17.89
N LEU A 313 -16.29 -1.66 -17.61
CA LEU A 313 -15.65 -0.83 -16.60
C LEU A 313 -15.63 0.63 -17.07
N PRO A 314 -15.76 1.62 -16.16
CA PRO A 314 -15.69 3.03 -16.53
C PRO A 314 -14.37 3.33 -17.25
N THR A 315 -14.45 3.70 -18.54
CA THR A 315 -13.29 4.15 -19.34
C THR A 315 -13.26 5.66 -19.50
N ILE A 316 -14.27 6.36 -19.00
CA ILE A 316 -14.41 7.81 -19.09
C ILE A 316 -13.99 8.48 -17.79
N ILE A 317 -13.48 9.70 -17.91
CA ILE A 317 -13.13 10.54 -16.77
C ILE A 317 -14.42 11.09 -16.15
N SER A 318 -14.66 10.79 -14.87
CA SER A 318 -15.80 11.33 -14.11
C SER A 318 -15.33 12.10 -12.86
N PRO A 319 -16.18 12.97 -12.29
CA PRO A 319 -15.94 13.52 -10.96
C PRO A 319 -15.73 12.39 -9.94
N LEU A 320 -14.78 12.59 -9.03
CA LEU A 320 -14.46 11.64 -7.96
C LEU A 320 -15.35 11.88 -6.73
N ASP A 321 -15.50 10.89 -5.86
CA ASP A 321 -16.37 10.98 -4.67
C ASP A 321 -15.92 12.09 -3.70
N PHE A 322 -14.63 12.39 -3.71
CA PHE A 322 -14.01 13.47 -2.92
C PHE A 322 -13.91 14.80 -3.69
N ASN A 323 -14.60 14.94 -4.83
CA ASN A 323 -14.68 16.20 -5.55
C ASN A 323 -15.54 17.20 -4.78
N GLU A 324 -14.88 18.16 -4.13
CA GLU A 324 -15.52 19.29 -3.48
C GLU A 324 -15.28 20.55 -4.30
N THR A 325 -16.22 20.88 -5.19
CA THR A 325 -16.05 22.03 -6.08
C THR A 325 -15.91 23.34 -5.30
N HIS A 326 -16.64 23.47 -4.19
CA HIS A 326 -16.64 24.66 -3.34
C HIS A 326 -16.45 24.25 -1.89
N ARG A 327 -15.36 24.71 -1.26
CA ARG A 327 -15.11 24.50 0.17
C ARG A 327 -14.68 25.81 0.80
N GLY A 328 -15.23 26.17 1.95
CA GLY A 328 -14.80 27.39 2.62
C GLY A 328 -15.19 27.45 4.09
N SER A 329 -14.55 28.38 4.79
CA SER A 329 -14.80 28.67 6.20
C SER A 329 -14.68 30.17 6.45
N ILE A 330 -15.45 30.68 7.42
CA ILE A 330 -15.37 32.06 7.88
C ILE A 330 -15.26 32.09 9.41
N PHE A 331 -14.36 32.92 9.91
CA PHE A 331 -14.20 33.25 11.32
C PHE A 331 -14.41 34.76 11.50
N LEU A 332 -15.22 35.15 12.49
CA LEU A 332 -15.59 36.52 12.81
C LEU A 332 -15.22 36.85 14.26
#